data_AF-A0A5N5WGE9-F1
#
_entry.id   AF-A0A5N5WGE9-F1
#
_cell.length_a   1.000
_cell.length_b   1.000
_cell.length_c   1.000
_cell.angle_alpha   90.00
_cell.angle_beta   90.00
_cell.angle_gamma   90.00
#
_symmetry.space_group_name_H-M   'P 1'
#
loop_
_entity.id
_entity.type
_entity.pdbx_description
1 polymer ?
#
loop_
_entity_poly.entity_id
_entity_poly.type
_entity_poly.pdbx_seq_one_letter_code
_entity_poly.pdbx_strand_id
1 'polypeptide(L)'
;MTTDGIEGFLVETRNYGATAAFWKSLGFESVLETDHGSGQWRHPAGGPYVFIVEQHERELVTRPVLTVADADAFAPARTPEFAQPFTPTHWGVRQALVLDPDGRAVALEAPLPDGHGEHHG
;
A
#
# COMPACT_ATOMS: atom_id res chain seq x y z
N MET A 1 3.69 -19.96 -2.72
CA MET A 1 2.73 -19.00 -3.31
C MET A 1 3.50 -17.74 -3.63
N THR A 2 3.19 -17.04 -4.72
CA THR A 2 3.96 -15.85 -5.15
C THR A 2 3.56 -14.60 -4.37
N THR A 3 2.28 -14.47 -4.03
CA THR A 3 1.71 -13.42 -3.18
C THR A 3 0.58 -14.03 -2.33
N ASP A 4 0.18 -13.34 -1.27
CA ASP A 4 -0.90 -13.77 -0.37
C ASP A 4 -2.25 -13.11 -0.68
N GLY A 5 -2.34 -12.38 -1.80
CA GLY A 5 -3.54 -11.68 -2.26
C GLY A 5 -3.42 -10.16 -2.15
N ILE A 6 -4.55 -9.47 -2.34
CA ILE A 6 -4.65 -8.01 -2.19
C ILE A 6 -4.89 -7.69 -0.72
N GLU A 7 -3.91 -7.06 -0.10
CA GLU A 7 -3.99 -6.60 1.28
C GLU A 7 -4.72 -5.25 1.38
N GLY A 8 -4.54 -4.39 0.37
CA GLY A 8 -5.13 -3.05 0.39
C GLY A 8 -5.06 -2.31 -0.94
N PHE A 9 -5.53 -1.08 -0.90
CA PHE A 9 -5.35 -0.10 -1.97
C PHE A 9 -4.71 1.15 -1.41
N LEU A 10 -3.72 1.69 -2.12
CA LEU A 10 -3.29 3.07 -1.95
C LEU A 10 -4.10 3.94 -2.90
N VAL A 11 -4.75 4.96 -2.36
CA VAL A 11 -5.61 5.90 -3.07
C VAL A 11 -5.07 7.31 -2.86
N GLU A 12 -4.51 7.91 -3.91
CA GLU A 12 -4.10 9.31 -3.86
C GLU A 12 -5.30 10.23 -4.08
N THR A 13 -5.31 11.38 -3.39
CA THR A 13 -6.36 12.39 -3.51
C THR A 13 -5.77 13.81 -3.47
N ARG A 14 -6.55 14.79 -3.93
CA ARG A 14 -6.25 16.22 -3.73
C ARG A 14 -6.81 16.78 -2.42
N ASN A 15 -7.68 16.03 -1.75
CA ASN A 15 -8.34 16.48 -0.53
C ASN A 15 -8.68 15.28 0.35
N TYR A 16 -7.84 15.03 1.35
CA TYR A 16 -7.95 13.95 2.31
C TYR A 16 -9.27 14.03 3.07
N GLY A 17 -9.65 15.20 3.60
CA GLY A 17 -10.87 15.36 4.37
C GLY A 17 -12.13 14.97 3.59
N ALA A 18 -12.23 15.38 2.33
CA ALA A 18 -13.34 15.02 1.45
C ALA A 18 -13.34 13.52 1.11
N THR A 19 -12.18 12.94 0.80
CA THR A 19 -12.06 11.51 0.48
C THR A 19 -12.31 10.62 1.69
N ALA A 20 -11.81 11.00 2.87
CA ALA A 20 -12.09 10.35 4.15
C ALA A 20 -13.59 10.36 4.47
N ALA A 21 -14.26 11.50 4.30
CA ALA A 21 -15.71 11.60 4.47
C ALA A 21 -16.48 10.69 3.50
N PHE A 22 -16.03 10.59 2.24
CA PHE A 22 -16.58 9.66 1.27
C PHE A 22 -16.45 8.20 1.72
N TRP A 23 -15.24 7.72 2.07
CA TRP A 23 -15.05 6.33 2.52
C TRP A 23 -15.81 6.02 3.81
N LYS A 24 -15.84 6.97 4.75
CA LYS A 24 -16.68 6.87 5.95
C LYS A 24 -18.15 6.69 5.62
N SER A 25 -18.67 7.42 4.62
CA SER A 25 -20.07 7.27 4.19
C SER A 25 -20.38 5.89 3.60
N LEU A 26 -19.36 5.16 3.12
CA LEU A 26 -19.47 3.78 2.63
C LEU A 26 -19.31 2.72 3.74
N GLY A 27 -19.18 3.13 5.00
CA GLY A 27 -19.04 2.24 6.15
C GLY A 27 -17.61 1.87 6.52
N PHE A 28 -16.61 2.51 5.92
CA PHE A 28 -15.22 2.36 6.38
C PHE A 28 -14.97 3.16 7.65
N GLU A 29 -14.14 2.59 8.52
CA GLU A 29 -13.71 3.19 9.76
C GLU A 29 -12.23 3.52 9.70
N SER A 30 -11.86 4.65 10.31
CA SER A 30 -10.47 5.08 10.43
C SER A 30 -9.75 4.18 11.43
N VAL A 31 -8.62 3.62 11.01
CA VAL A 31 -7.72 2.80 11.85
C VAL A 31 -6.51 3.62 12.29
N LEU A 32 -6.04 4.49 11.40
CA LEU A 32 -4.89 5.37 11.61
C LEU A 32 -5.12 6.64 10.80
N GLU A 33 -4.87 7.80 11.40
CA GLU A 33 -4.74 9.06 10.67
C GLU A 33 -3.40 9.69 11.04
N THR A 34 -2.74 10.24 10.03
CA THR A 34 -1.52 11.02 10.18
C THR A 34 -1.87 12.51 10.20
N ASP A 35 -0.98 13.33 10.71
CA ASP A 35 -1.07 14.80 10.71
C ASP A 35 -0.70 15.44 9.36
N HIS A 36 -0.51 14.64 8.31
CA HIS A 36 -0.04 15.07 6.99
C HIS A 36 -1.00 14.69 5.85
N GLY A 37 -2.30 14.57 6.13
CA GLY A 37 -3.31 14.30 5.10
C GLY A 37 -3.25 12.87 4.54
N SER A 38 -2.91 11.91 5.38
CA SER A 38 -2.97 10.50 5.02
C SER A 38 -3.52 9.64 6.15
N GLY A 39 -4.06 8.46 5.82
CA GLY A 39 -4.66 7.58 6.82
C GLY A 39 -5.13 6.26 6.26
N GLN A 40 -5.28 5.27 7.13
CA GLN A 40 -5.73 3.93 6.81
C GLN A 40 -7.15 3.70 7.29
N TRP A 41 -7.95 3.12 6.40
CA TRP A 41 -9.37 2.87 6.60
C TRP A 41 -9.67 1.39 6.36
N ARG A 42 -10.55 0.80 7.17
CA ARG A 42 -11.01 -0.59 7.02
C ARG A 42 -12.52 -0.69 7.16
N HIS A 43 -13.12 -1.61 6.42
CA HIS A 43 -14.54 -1.92 6.60
C HIS A 43 -14.69 -2.99 7.70
N PRO A 44 -15.62 -2.83 8.68
CA PRO A 44 -15.79 -3.78 9.78
C PRO A 44 -16.15 -5.21 9.33
N ALA A 45 -16.75 -5.37 8.15
CA ALA A 45 -17.02 -6.68 7.56
C ALA A 45 -15.78 -7.38 6.96
N GLY A 46 -14.59 -6.79 7.07
CA GLY A 46 -13.34 -7.30 6.53
C GLY A 46 -13.08 -6.85 5.09
N GLY A 47 -12.06 -7.45 4.47
CA GLY A 47 -11.58 -7.11 3.14
C GLY A 47 -10.33 -6.22 3.14
N PRO A 48 -9.87 -5.78 1.95
CA PRO A 48 -8.67 -4.97 1.82
C PRO A 48 -8.81 -3.62 2.51
N TYR A 49 -7.71 -3.09 3.06
CA TYR A 49 -7.71 -1.72 3.57
C TYR A 49 -7.73 -0.69 2.44
N VAL A 50 -8.07 0.56 2.77
CA VAL A 50 -7.82 1.73 1.92
C VAL A 50 -6.87 2.68 2.64
N PHE A 51 -5.70 2.93 2.05
CA PHE A 51 -4.75 3.91 2.54
C PHE A 51 -4.84 5.15 1.65
N ILE A 52 -5.33 6.25 2.21
CA ILE A 52 -5.55 7.50 1.50
C ILE A 52 -4.32 8.38 1.70
N VAL A 53 -3.81 8.97 0.62
CA VAL A 53 -2.66 9.90 0.67
C VAL A 53 -3.00 11.17 -0.10
N GLU A 54 -2.89 12.33 0.53
CA GLU A 54 -3.02 13.60 -0.17
C GLU A 54 -1.76 13.90 -1.01
N GLN A 55 -1.95 14.26 -2.27
CA GLN A 55 -0.88 14.50 -3.25
C GLN A 55 -1.27 15.67 -4.18
N HIS A 56 -0.34 16.60 -4.42
CA HIS A 56 -0.62 17.83 -5.17
C HIS A 56 0.23 18.04 -6.43
N GLU A 57 1.34 17.33 -6.55
CA GLU A 57 2.38 17.66 -7.53
C GLU A 57 2.25 16.84 -8.82
N ARG A 58 1.61 15.67 -8.76
CA ARG A 58 1.49 14.72 -9.87
C ARG A 58 0.07 14.23 -10.09
N GLU A 59 -0.13 13.51 -11.19
CA GLU A 59 -1.39 12.81 -11.47
C GLU A 59 -1.71 11.82 -10.36
N LEU A 60 -2.98 11.76 -9.97
CA LEU A 60 -3.44 10.88 -8.89
C LEU A 60 -3.43 9.44 -9.36
N VAL A 61 -3.00 8.56 -8.46
CA VAL A 61 -3.03 7.12 -8.72
C VAL A 61 -3.87 6.38 -7.69
N THR A 62 -4.47 5.28 -8.13
CA THR A 62 -4.95 4.22 -7.24
C THR A 62 -4.20 2.96 -7.61
N ARG A 63 -3.60 2.29 -6.62
CA ARG A 63 -2.85 1.05 -6.86
C ARG A 63 -3.20 -0.01 -5.82
N PRO A 64 -3.35 -1.28 -6.22
CA PRO A 64 -3.46 -2.37 -5.26
C PRO A 64 -2.11 -2.62 -4.57
N VAL A 65 -2.19 -3.07 -3.33
CA VAL A 65 -1.07 -3.51 -2.51
C VAL A 65 -1.21 -5.01 -2.26
N LEU A 66 -0.19 -5.77 -2.64
CA LEU A 66 -0.14 -7.22 -2.50
C LEU A 66 0.94 -7.59 -1.48
N THR A 67 0.63 -8.56 -0.63
CA THR A 67 1.59 -9.11 0.33
C THR A 67 2.46 -10.17 -0.33
N VAL A 68 3.76 -10.10 -0.07
CA VAL A 68 4.79 -11.06 -0.45
C VAL A 68 5.46 -11.56 0.83
N ALA A 69 5.60 -12.87 0.96
CA ALA A 69 6.17 -13.47 2.17
C ALA A 69 7.64 -13.06 2.41
N ASP A 70 8.43 -12.94 1.34
CA ASP A 70 9.86 -12.61 1.38
C ASP A 70 10.26 -11.87 0.10
N ALA A 71 10.83 -10.68 0.25
CA ALA A 71 11.30 -9.85 -0.86
C ALA A 71 12.46 -10.50 -1.65
N ASP A 72 13.36 -11.21 -0.97
CA ASP A 72 14.55 -11.78 -1.58
C ASP A 72 14.26 -13.15 -2.23
N ALA A 73 13.20 -13.83 -1.80
CA ALA A 73 12.69 -15.05 -2.43
C ALA A 73 11.57 -14.81 -3.45
N PHE A 74 11.21 -13.55 -3.75
CA PHE A 74 10.14 -13.22 -4.68
C PHE A 74 10.48 -13.62 -6.12
N ALA A 75 9.94 -14.77 -6.55
CA ALA A 75 10.15 -15.35 -7.87
C ALA A 75 8.80 -15.70 -8.54
N PRO A 76 8.11 -14.72 -9.14
CA PRO A 76 6.87 -14.96 -9.88
C PRO A 76 7.13 -15.77 -11.15
N ALA A 77 6.12 -16.54 -11.60
CA ALA A 77 6.22 -17.36 -12.82
C ALA A 77 6.52 -16.54 -14.09
N ARG A 78 6.07 -15.29 -14.12
CA ARG A 78 6.44 -14.28 -15.13
C ARG A 78 7.15 -13.15 -14.41
N THR A 79 8.39 -12.86 -14.82
CA THR A 79 9.14 -11.71 -14.30
C THR A 79 8.41 -10.41 -14.66
N PRO A 80 7.98 -9.61 -13.67
CA PRO A 80 7.36 -8.33 -13.93
C PRO A 80 8.41 -7.27 -14.25
N GLU A 81 7.96 -6.17 -14.86
CA GLU A 81 8.77 -4.96 -14.95
C GLU A 81 8.75 -4.25 -13.59
N PHE A 82 9.92 -3.99 -13.02
CA PHE A 82 10.04 -3.23 -11.78
C PHE A 82 10.20 -1.74 -12.12
N ALA A 83 9.21 -0.94 -11.74
CA ALA A 83 9.35 0.52 -11.71
C ALA A 83 10.20 0.96 -10.50
N GLN A 84 10.15 0.20 -9.41
CA GLN A 84 11.00 0.38 -8.23
C GLN A 84 11.31 -0.98 -7.60
N PRO A 85 12.58 -1.31 -7.29
CA PRO A 85 12.93 -2.55 -6.59
C PRO A 85 12.49 -2.52 -5.13
N PHE A 86 12.53 -3.66 -4.43
CA PHE A 86 12.22 -3.73 -3.01
C PHE A 86 13.16 -2.84 -2.18
N THR A 87 12.62 -1.80 -1.57
CA THR A 87 13.34 -0.87 -0.68
C THR A 87 12.63 -0.74 0.67
N PRO A 88 13.34 -0.64 1.81
CA PRO A 88 12.72 -0.37 3.10
C PRO A 88 11.90 0.92 3.09
N THR A 89 10.77 0.90 3.78
CA THR A 89 9.87 2.05 3.95
C THR A 89 9.88 2.50 5.41
N HIS A 90 9.44 3.73 5.66
CA HIS A 90 9.35 4.26 7.03
C HIS A 90 8.19 3.65 7.83
N TRP A 91 7.32 2.86 7.19
CA TRP A 91 6.19 2.17 7.84
C TRP A 91 6.46 0.68 8.09
N GLY A 92 7.72 0.25 8.04
CA GLY A 92 8.14 -1.05 8.58
C GLY A 92 8.07 -2.23 7.61
N VAL A 93 8.02 -2.00 6.30
CA VAL A 93 8.05 -3.06 5.27
C VAL A 93 9.12 -2.77 4.21
N ARG A 94 9.47 -3.76 3.40
CA ARG A 94 10.12 -3.52 2.09
C ARG A 94 9.03 -3.41 1.04
N GLN A 95 9.04 -2.34 0.26
CA GLN A 95 8.09 -2.13 -0.83
C GLN A 95 8.80 -2.13 -2.18
N ALA A 96 8.20 -2.80 -3.17
CA ALA A 96 8.53 -2.65 -4.58
C ALA A 96 7.32 -2.14 -5.37
N LEU A 97 7.57 -1.55 -6.53
CA LEU A 97 6.53 -1.22 -7.52
C LEU A 97 6.80 -1.98 -8.81
N VAL A 98 5.81 -2.74 -9.25
CA VAL A 98 5.84 -3.48 -10.51
C VAL A 98 4.75 -2.98 -11.46
N LEU A 99 4.95 -3.15 -12.76
CA LEU A 99 4.01 -2.75 -13.79
C LEU A 99 3.29 -3.96 -14.39
N ASP A 100 1.96 -3.84 -14.53
CA ASP A 100 1.16 -4.76 -15.33
C ASP A 100 1.40 -4.55 -16.85
N PRO A 101 0.84 -5.40 -17.74
CA PRO A 101 1.03 -5.27 -19.18
C PRO A 101 0.59 -3.92 -19.80
N ASP A 102 -0.27 -3.17 -19.12
CA ASP A 102 -0.75 -1.85 -19.56
C ASP A 102 -0.03 -0.70 -18.84
N GLY A 103 1.02 -0.99 -18.07
CA GLY A 103 1.81 0.00 -17.34
C GLY A 103 1.18 0.46 -16.02
N ARG A 104 0.17 -0.23 -15.49
CA ARG A 104 -0.41 0.11 -14.17
C ARG A 104 0.48 -0.38 -13.06
N ALA A 105 0.75 0.49 -12.10
CA ALA A 105 1.56 0.15 -10.93
C ALA A 105 0.80 -0.75 -9.95
N VAL A 106 1.48 -1.79 -9.48
CA VAL A 106 1.07 -2.66 -8.38
C VAL A 106 2.15 -2.58 -7.30
N ALA A 107 1.75 -2.35 -6.06
CA ALA A 107 2.68 -2.37 -4.94
C ALA A 107 2.82 -3.79 -4.38
N LEU A 108 4.06 -4.19 -4.11
CA LEU A 108 4.40 -5.42 -3.42
C LEU A 108 5.01 -5.04 -2.07
N GLU A 109 4.47 -5.57 -0.98
CA GLU A 109 5.00 -5.35 0.36
C GLU A 109 5.44 -6.67 0.98
N ALA A 110 6.64 -6.68 1.54
CA ALA A 110 7.20 -7.81 2.27
C ALA A 110 7.71 -7.35 3.65
N PRO A 111 7.77 -8.26 4.64
CA PRO A 111 8.39 -7.95 5.92
C PRO A 111 9.83 -7.43 5.75
N LEU A 112 10.26 -6.56 6.67
CA LEU A 112 11.69 -6.28 6.81
C LEU A 112 12.44 -7.58 7.22
N PRO A 113 13.70 -7.77 6.80
CA PRO A 113 14.51 -8.87 7.30
C PRO A 113 14.59 -8.81 8.83
N ASP A 114 14.56 -9.96 9.49
CA ASP A 114 14.73 -10.05 10.95
C ASP A 114 15.97 -9.25 11.38
N GLY A 115 15.76 -8.17 12.15
CA GLY A 115 16.82 -7.24 12.57
C GLY A 115 16.55 -5.75 12.37
N HIS A 116 15.43 -5.35 11.73
CA HIS A 116 15.06 -3.93 11.53
C HIS A 116 13.75 -3.51 12.21
N GLY A 117 13.33 -4.22 13.26
CA GLY A 117 12.32 -3.73 14.20
C GLY A 117 13.02 -2.94 15.30
N GLU A 118 13.41 -1.69 15.06
CA GLU A 118 13.76 -0.81 16.17
C GLU A 118 12.51 -0.55 17.00
N HIS A 119 12.61 -0.99 18.26
CA HIS A 119 11.78 -0.55 19.37
C HIS A 119 11.53 0.96 19.31
N HIS A 120 10.26 1.36 19.28
CA HIS A 120 9.85 2.60 19.91
C HIS A 120 8.96 2.23 21.09
N GLY A 121 9.49 2.51 22.29
CA GLY A 121 8.81 2.34 23.57
C GLY A 121 7.86 3.48 23.91
#